data_AF-A0A5S9M6W1-F1
#
_entry.id   AF-A0A5S9M6W1-F1
#
_cell.length_a   1.000
_cell.length_b   1.000
_cell.length_c   1.000
_cell.angle_alpha   90.00
_cell.angle_beta   90.00
_cell.angle_gamma   90.00
#
_symmetry.space_group_name_H-M   'P 1'
#
loop_
_entity.id
_entity.type
_entity.pdbx_description
1 polymer ?
#
loop_
_entity_poly.entity_id
_entity_poly.type
_entity_poly.pdbx_seq_one_letter_code
_entity_poly.pdbx_strand_id
1 'polypeptide(L)'
;MNQTSIIISVIAIILAMILSFLLARSITTPIKRLIEHVRKVSEGDLTSTLAVKSQDEIGSLTKSINQMTEDIRELIEKVKGASDQVVKSADEVTHISNETLLSSEQIATAIQEVATGATKQASDAETINEKSEYFV
;
A
#
# COMPACT_ATOMS: atom_id res chain seq x y z
N MET A 1 17.03 -13.08 -71.70
CA MET A 1 16.16 -13.19 -70.51
C MET A 1 14.73 -13.24 -71.00
N ASN A 2 13.97 -14.29 -70.69
CA ASN A 2 12.62 -14.45 -71.26
C ASN A 2 11.64 -13.52 -70.52
N GLN A 3 10.72 -12.88 -71.26
CA GLN A 3 9.74 -11.94 -70.71
C GLN A 3 8.93 -12.53 -69.53
N THR A 4 8.67 -13.84 -69.58
CA THR A 4 8.00 -14.60 -68.51
C THR A 4 8.77 -14.58 -67.19
N SER A 5 10.10 -14.70 -67.22
CA SER A 5 10.94 -14.65 -66.03
C SER A 5 10.89 -13.27 -65.34
N ILE A 6 10.87 -12.18 -66.14
CA ILE A 6 10.79 -10.81 -65.61
C ILE A 6 9.45 -10.58 -64.90
N ILE A 7 8.33 -11.00 -65.50
CA ILE A 7 6.99 -10.86 -64.92
C ILE A 7 6.90 -11.60 -63.58
N ILE A 8 7.41 -12.84 -63.50
CA ILE A 8 7.42 -13.63 -62.26
C ILE A 8 8.24 -12.92 -61.18
N SER A 9 9.42 -12.39 -61.51
CA SER A 9 10.24 -11.63 -60.56
C SER A 9 9.53 -10.40 -60.03
N VAL A 10 8.85 -9.64 -60.88
CA VAL A 10 8.10 -8.44 -60.47
C VAL A 10 6.94 -8.82 -59.54
N ILE A 11 6.18 -9.86 -59.87
CA ILE A 11 5.08 -10.34 -59.01
C ILE A 11 5.60 -10.81 -57.66
N ALA A 12 6.70 -11.56 -57.63
CA ALA A 12 7.32 -12.03 -56.39
C ALA A 12 7.76 -10.85 -55.49
N ILE A 13 8.32 -9.79 -56.07
CA ILE A 13 8.71 -8.58 -55.33
C ILE A 13 7.48 -7.87 -54.76
N ILE A 14 6.41 -7.73 -55.55
CA ILE A 14 5.15 -7.12 -55.08
C ILE A 14 4.56 -7.92 -53.93
N LEU A 15 4.50 -9.25 -54.05
CA LEU A 15 4.00 -10.13 -52.98
C LEU A 15 4.87 -10.02 -51.72
N ALA A 16 6.19 -10.01 -51.85
CA ALA A 16 7.10 -9.84 -50.73
C ALA A 16 6.91 -8.49 -50.01
N MET A 17 6.69 -7.40 -50.75
CA MET A 17 6.39 -6.08 -50.17
C MET A 17 5.06 -6.08 -49.42
N ILE A 18 4.01 -6.68 -50.00
CA ILE A 18 2.70 -6.79 -49.36
C ILE A 18 2.80 -7.62 -48.07
N LEU A 19 3.44 -8.78 -48.11
CA LEU A 19 3.64 -9.64 -46.94
C LEU A 19 4.44 -8.93 -45.84
N SER A 20 5.54 -8.28 -46.21
CA SER A 20 6.37 -7.50 -45.27
C SER A 20 5.57 -6.40 -44.59
N PHE A 21 4.75 -5.67 -45.36
CA PHE A 21 3.89 -4.63 -44.82
C PHE A 21 2.81 -5.18 -43.87
N LEU A 22 2.17 -6.30 -44.23
CA LEU A 22 1.16 -6.95 -43.38
C LEU A 22 1.76 -7.44 -42.05
N LEU A 23 2.92 -8.10 -42.09
CA LEU A 23 3.62 -8.57 -40.89
C LEU A 23 4.10 -7.41 -40.01
N ALA A 24 4.68 -6.38 -40.62
CA ALA A 24 5.09 -5.19 -39.88
C ALA A 24 3.89 -4.57 -39.16
N ARG A 25 2.73 -4.49 -39.82
CA ARG A 25 1.51 -3.94 -39.22
C ARG A 25 0.93 -4.83 -38.14
N SER A 26 0.89 -6.16 -38.33
CA SER A 26 0.31 -7.11 -37.37
C SER A 26 1.15 -7.27 -36.11
N ILE A 27 2.47 -7.09 -36.17
CA ILE A 27 3.38 -7.27 -35.03
C ILE A 27 3.76 -5.93 -34.39
N THR A 28 4.27 -4.99 -35.20
CA THR A 28 4.84 -3.73 -34.67
C THR A 28 3.77 -2.84 -34.03
N THR A 29 2.57 -2.80 -34.61
CA THR A 29 1.51 -1.91 -34.10
C THR A 29 1.01 -2.35 -32.72
N PRO A 30 0.67 -3.64 -32.47
CA PRO A 30 0.33 -4.11 -31.13
C PRO A 30 1.46 -3.93 -30.11
N ILE A 31 2.72 -4.22 -30.48
CA ILE A 31 3.86 -4.07 -29.56
C ILE A 31 4.01 -2.61 -29.11
N LYS A 32 3.90 -1.64 -30.02
CA LYS A 32 3.94 -0.22 -29.65
C LYS A 32 2.84 0.17 -28.66
N ARG A 33 1.64 -0.43 -28.79
CA ARG A 33 0.53 -0.20 -27.84
C ARG A 33 0.81 -0.80 -26.46
N LEU A 34 1.41 -1.99 -26.42
CA LEU A 34 1.82 -2.64 -25.17
C LEU A 34 2.86 -1.77 -24.44
N ILE A 35 3.89 -1.30 -25.16
CA ILE A 35 4.92 -0.40 -24.60
C ILE A 35 4.29 0.87 -24.02
N GLU A 36 3.39 1.51 -24.76
CA GLU A 36 2.75 2.74 -24.30
C GLU A 36 1.88 2.52 -23.07
N HIS A 37 1.21 1.37 -22.97
CA HIS A 37 0.42 1.04 -21.78
C HIS A 37 1.31 0.74 -20.57
N VAL A 38 2.41 0.00 -20.75
CA VAL A 38 3.38 -0.22 -19.67
C VAL A 38 3.99 1.11 -19.21
N ARG A 39 4.24 2.05 -20.12
CA ARG A 39 4.68 3.40 -19.77
C ARG A 39 3.65 4.12 -18.88
N LYS A 40 2.38 4.09 -19.23
CA LYS A 40 1.29 4.64 -18.39
C LYS A 40 1.23 3.99 -17.01
N VAL A 41 1.32 2.66 -16.95
CA VAL A 41 1.36 1.91 -15.69
C VAL A 41 2.55 2.33 -14.84
N SER A 42 3.73 2.53 -15.44
CA SER A 42 4.93 3.02 -14.74
C SER A 42 4.81 4.48 -14.24
N GLU A 43 3.96 5.28 -14.90
CA GLU A 43 3.61 6.65 -14.49
C GLU A 43 2.50 6.66 -13.41
N GLY A 44 2.00 5.49 -13.02
CA GLY A 44 0.97 5.33 -11.98
C GLY A 44 -0.46 5.28 -12.48
N ASP A 45 -0.70 5.36 -13.79
CA ASP A 45 -2.03 5.15 -14.37
C ASP A 45 -2.34 3.65 -14.47
N LEU A 46 -2.92 3.12 -13.39
CA LEU A 46 -3.42 1.76 -13.31
C LEU A 46 -4.88 1.64 -13.74
N THR A 47 -5.50 2.67 -14.33
CA THR A 47 -6.95 2.66 -14.66
C THR A 47 -7.23 2.13 -16.07
N SER A 48 -6.23 2.20 -16.95
CA SER A 48 -6.35 1.77 -18.32
C SER A 48 -6.24 0.24 -18.47
N THR A 49 -6.85 -0.31 -19.52
CA THR A 49 -6.76 -1.75 -19.86
C THR A 49 -6.53 -1.92 -21.36
N LEU A 50 -5.76 -2.92 -21.76
CA LEU A 50 -5.56 -3.24 -23.16
C LEU A 50 -6.62 -4.22 -23.68
N ALA A 51 -7.19 -3.92 -24.84
CA ALA A 51 -8.05 -4.86 -25.56
C ALA A 51 -7.22 -5.99 -26.18
N VAL A 52 -7.56 -7.24 -25.85
CA VAL A 52 -6.95 -8.43 -26.45
C VAL A 52 -7.53 -8.63 -27.85
N LYS A 53 -6.73 -8.34 -28.88
CA LYS A 53 -7.16 -8.41 -30.31
C LYS A 53 -6.57 -9.58 -31.09
N SER A 54 -5.58 -10.28 -30.53
CA SER A 54 -4.93 -11.42 -31.16
C SER A 54 -5.12 -12.68 -30.32
N GLN A 55 -5.05 -13.84 -30.97
CA GLN A 55 -5.10 -15.17 -30.34
C GLN A 55 -3.73 -15.85 -30.31
N ASP A 56 -2.67 -15.11 -30.67
CA ASP A 56 -1.28 -15.54 -30.67
C ASP A 56 -0.56 -15.12 -29.37
N GLU A 57 0.78 -15.18 -29.39
CA GLU A 57 1.65 -14.78 -28.30
C GLU A 57 1.46 -13.31 -27.91
N ILE A 58 1.11 -12.43 -28.85
CA ILE A 58 0.84 -11.01 -28.57
C ILE A 58 -0.48 -10.87 -27.79
N GLY A 59 -1.47 -11.69 -28.14
CA GLY A 59 -2.71 -11.80 -27.36
C GLY A 59 -2.46 -12.26 -25.93
N SER A 60 -1.65 -13.31 -25.77
CA SER A 60 -1.25 -13.83 -24.47
C SER A 60 -0.48 -12.79 -23.65
N LEU A 61 0.50 -12.12 -24.25
CA LEU A 61 1.27 -11.05 -23.60
C LEU A 61 0.38 -9.88 -23.16
N THR A 62 -0.62 -9.52 -23.96
CA THR A 62 -1.60 -8.49 -23.60
C THR A 62 -2.39 -8.88 -22.35
N LYS A 63 -2.81 -10.15 -22.23
CA LYS A 63 -3.50 -10.65 -21.04
C LYS A 63 -2.59 -10.60 -19.80
N SER A 64 -1.35 -11.06 -19.92
CA SER A 64 -0.39 -11.03 -18.80
C SER A 64 -0.09 -9.62 -18.31
N ILE A 65 0.02 -8.64 -19.21
CA ILE A 65 0.22 -7.23 -18.84
C ILE A 65 -1.02 -6.65 -18.14
N ASN A 66 -2.22 -6.98 -18.61
CA ASN A 66 -3.45 -6.57 -17.92
C ASN A 66 -3.52 -7.17 -16.50
N GLN A 67 -3.19 -8.47 -16.35
CA GLN A 67 -3.16 -9.11 -15.03
C GLN A 67 -2.14 -8.45 -14.10
N MET A 68 -0.93 -8.19 -14.59
CA MET A 68 0.09 -7.46 -13.83
C MET A 68 -0.40 -6.08 -13.36
N THR A 69 -1.13 -5.37 -14.22
CA THR A 69 -1.70 -4.05 -13.87
C THR A 69 -2.76 -4.16 -12.77
N GLU A 70 -3.60 -5.20 -12.83
CA GLU A 70 -4.58 -5.50 -11.79
C GLU A 70 -3.90 -5.86 -10.46
N ASP A 71 -2.91 -6.75 -10.50
CA ASP A 71 -2.17 -7.18 -9.31
C ASP A 71 -1.50 -6.00 -8.61
N ILE A 72 -0.90 -5.07 -9.38
CA ILE A 72 -0.34 -3.83 -8.84
C ILE A 72 -1.42 -2.97 -8.20
N ARG A 73 -2.60 -2.84 -8.82
CA ARG A 73 -3.72 -2.07 -8.27
C ARG A 73 -4.18 -2.66 -6.93
N GLU A 74 -4.38 -3.96 -6.85
CA GLU A 74 -4.76 -4.64 -5.60
C GLU A 74 -3.70 -4.47 -4.51
N LEU A 75 -2.41 -4.52 -4.85
CA LEU A 75 -1.35 -4.28 -3.88
C LEU A 75 -1.41 -2.86 -3.31
N ILE A 76 -1.66 -1.86 -4.15
CA ILE A 76 -1.82 -0.47 -3.69
C ILE A 76 -3.03 -0.32 -2.78
N GLU A 77 -4.16 -0.95 -3.10
CA GLU A 77 -5.34 -0.95 -2.22
C GLU A 77 -5.07 -1.60 -0.86
N LYS A 78 -4.35 -2.73 -0.84
CA LYS A 78 -3.95 -3.40 0.41
C LYS A 78 -3.03 -2.52 1.25
N VAL A 79 -2.04 -1.87 0.62
CA VAL A 79 -1.13 -0.93 1.31
C VAL A 79 -1.91 0.24 1.90
N LYS A 80 -2.85 0.82 1.14
CA LYS A 80 -3.71 1.90 1.64
C LYS A 80 -4.53 1.45 2.85
N GLY A 81 -5.17 0.28 2.78
CA GLY A 81 -5.93 -0.27 3.90
C GLY A 81 -5.06 -0.51 5.15
N ALA A 82 -3.83 -0.99 4.98
CA ALA A 82 -2.88 -1.15 6.07
C ALA A 82 -2.46 0.20 6.68
N SER A 83 -2.20 1.22 5.85
CA SER A 83 -1.90 2.58 6.32
C SER A 83 -3.07 3.18 7.10
N ASP A 84 -4.30 3.02 6.63
CA ASP A 84 -5.50 3.48 7.36
C ASP A 84 -5.63 2.80 8.72
N GLN A 85 -5.28 1.51 8.82
CA GLN A 85 -5.27 0.78 10.08
C GLN A 85 -4.19 1.29 11.04
N VAL A 86 -2.99 1.60 10.54
CA VAL A 86 -1.92 2.20 11.35
C VAL A 86 -2.35 3.55 11.91
N VAL A 87 -2.99 4.41 11.11
CA VAL A 87 -3.52 5.70 11.56
C VAL A 87 -4.53 5.50 12.70
N LYS A 88 -5.49 4.59 12.53
CA LYS A 88 -6.48 4.28 13.58
C LYS A 88 -5.84 3.81 14.88
N SER A 89 -4.84 2.93 14.80
CA SER A 89 -4.12 2.45 15.99
C SER A 89 -3.31 3.56 16.65
N ALA A 90 -2.76 4.51 15.90
CA ALA A 90 -2.08 5.67 16.46
C ALA A 90 -3.04 6.60 17.24
N ASP A 91 -4.26 6.81 16.72
CA ASP A 91 -5.31 7.56 17.41
C ASP A 91 -5.71 6.87 18.73
N GLU A 92 -5.89 5.54 18.70
CA GLU A 92 -6.22 4.75 19.89
C GLU A 92 -5.12 4.80 20.95
N VAL A 93 -3.84 4.66 20.55
CA VAL A 93 -2.69 4.82 21.46
C VAL A 93 -2.65 6.23 22.07
N THR A 94 -2.96 7.27 21.30
CA THR A 94 -3.02 8.64 21.80
C THR A 94 -4.14 8.79 22.84
N HIS A 95 -5.32 8.23 22.57
CA HIS A 95 -6.43 8.21 23.52
C HIS A 95 -6.03 7.51 24.84
N ILE A 96 -5.50 6.30 24.75
CA ILE A 96 -5.06 5.51 25.92
C ILE A 96 -3.97 6.24 26.71
N SER A 97 -3.05 6.92 26.03
CA SER A 97 -1.99 7.70 26.68
C SER A 97 -2.56 8.85 27.51
N ASN A 98 -3.57 9.55 27.00
CA ASN A 98 -4.26 10.61 27.76
C ASN A 98 -5.01 10.06 28.98
N GLU A 99 -5.71 8.93 28.84
CA GLU A 99 -6.36 8.28 30.00
C GLU A 99 -5.34 7.81 31.05
N THR A 100 -4.18 7.31 30.60
CA THR A 100 -3.09 6.89 31.48
C THR A 100 -2.50 8.07 32.26
N LEU A 101 -2.36 9.24 31.61
CA LEU A 101 -1.91 10.46 32.28
C LEU A 101 -2.90 10.88 33.38
N LEU A 102 -4.19 10.92 33.07
CA LEU A 102 -5.24 11.25 34.05
C LEU A 102 -5.23 10.27 35.24
N SER A 103 -5.11 8.96 34.96
CA SER A 103 -5.03 7.94 36.01
C SER A 103 -3.76 8.11 36.88
N SER A 104 -2.64 8.50 36.27
CA SER A 104 -1.39 8.75 37.00
C SER A 104 -1.48 9.97 37.92
N GLU A 105 -2.17 11.04 37.48
CA GLU A 105 -2.45 12.21 38.33
C GLU A 105 -3.33 11.84 39.54
N GLN A 106 -4.34 10.98 39.33
CA GLN A 106 -5.18 10.48 40.41
C GLN A 106 -4.39 9.62 41.40
N ILE A 107 -3.51 8.74 40.92
CA ILE A 107 -2.62 7.93 41.77
C ILE A 107 -1.69 8.83 42.59
N ALA A 108 -1.07 9.84 41.98
CA ALA A 108 -0.21 10.78 42.68
C ALA A 108 -0.97 11.50 43.81
N THR A 109 -2.21 11.91 43.54
CA THR A 109 -3.10 12.53 44.53
C THR A 109 -3.41 11.58 45.68
N ALA A 110 -3.78 10.34 45.39
CA ALA A 110 -4.06 9.33 46.41
C ALA A 110 -2.82 9.01 47.28
N ILE A 111 -1.63 8.94 46.69
CA ILE A 111 -0.38 8.77 47.43
C ILE A 111 -0.13 9.96 48.37
N GLN A 112 -0.40 11.18 47.91
CA GLN A 112 -0.25 12.38 48.75
C GLN A 112 -1.21 12.34 49.95
N GLU A 113 -2.46 11.92 49.76
CA GLU A 113 -3.43 11.75 50.84
C GLU A 113 -2.98 10.67 51.83
N VAL A 114 -2.48 9.53 51.35
CA VAL A 114 -1.93 8.46 52.19
C VAL A 114 -0.74 8.96 53.02
N ALA A 115 0.18 9.70 52.42
CA ALA A 115 1.33 10.27 53.12
C ALA A 115 0.88 11.22 54.24
N THR A 116 -0.04 12.13 53.94
CA THR A 116 -0.61 13.06 54.93
C THR A 116 -1.34 12.30 56.06
N GLY A 117 -2.11 11.26 55.72
CA GLY A 117 -2.78 10.40 56.71
C GLY A 117 -1.80 9.66 57.62
N ALA A 118 -0.72 9.12 57.07
CA ALA A 118 0.33 8.44 57.83
C ALA A 118 1.09 9.39 58.77
N THR A 119 1.43 10.60 58.33
CA THR A 119 2.04 11.62 59.20
C THR A 119 1.12 11.99 60.35
N LYS A 120 -0.18 12.12 60.08
CA LYS A 120 -1.18 12.40 61.11
C LYS A 120 -1.30 11.26 62.12
N GLN A 121 -1.38 10.01 61.65
CA GLN A 121 -1.37 8.83 62.53
C GLN A 121 -0.12 8.74 63.41
N ALA A 122 1.06 9.06 62.88
CA ALA A 122 2.30 9.07 63.65
C ALA A 122 2.28 10.12 64.77
N SER A 123 1.81 11.34 64.46
CA SER A 123 1.66 12.42 65.44
C SER A 123 0.61 12.09 66.51
N ASP A 124 -0.52 11.51 66.11
CA ASP A 124 -1.56 11.06 67.04
C ASP A 124 -1.02 9.95 67.97
N ALA A 125 -0.23 9.02 67.45
CA ALA A 125 0.41 7.96 68.24
C ALA A 125 1.42 8.50 69.26
N GLU A 126 2.23 9.50 68.88
CA GLU A 126 3.15 10.20 69.79
C GLU A 126 2.40 10.91 70.92
N THR A 127 1.32 11.62 70.57
CA THR A 127 0.44 12.30 71.54
C THR A 127 -0.22 11.31 72.50
N ILE A 128 -0.63 10.14 72.02
CA ILE A 128 -1.18 9.05 72.85
C ILE A 128 -0.11 8.53 73.81
N ASN A 129 1.12 8.33 73.33
CA ASN A 129 2.22 7.84 74.15
C ASN A 129 2.54 8.82 75.29
N GLU A 130 2.68 10.11 75.00
CA GLU A 130 2.88 11.16 76.02
C GLU A 130 1.76 11.17 77.07
N LYS A 131 0.50 11.11 76.64
CA LYS A 131 -0.63 11.06 77.58
C LYS A 131 -0.60 9.81 78.44
N SER A 132 -0.19 8.66 77.91
CA SER A 132 -0.12 7.42 78.70
C SER A 132 0.89 7.50 79.84
N GLU A 133 2.03 8.16 79.63
CA GLU A 133 3.02 8.40 80.69
C GLU A 133 2.52 9.35 81.77
N TYR A 134 1.60 10.26 81.45
CA TYR A 134 1.01 11.16 82.44
C TYR A 134 -0.01 10.47 83.38
N PHE A 135 -0.59 9.34 82.97
CA PHE A 135 -1.61 8.59 83.73
C PHE A 135 -1.05 7.40 84.54
N VAL A 136 0.26 7.14 84.48
CA VAL A 136 0.98 6.14 85.30
C VAL A 136 1.73 6.85 86.42
#